data_AF-A0A662YC78-F1
#
_entry.id   AF-A0A662YC78-F1
#
_cell.length_a   1.000
_cell.length_b   1.000
_cell.length_c   1.000
_cell.angle_alpha   90.00
_cell.angle_beta   90.00
_cell.angle_gamma   90.00
#
_symmetry.space_group_name_H-M   'P 1'
#
loop_
_entity.id
_entity.type
_entity.pdbx_description
1 polymer ?
#
loop_
_entity_poly.entity_id
_entity_poly.type
_entity_poly.pdbx_seq_one_letter_code
_entity_poly.pdbx_strand_id
1 'polypeptide(L)'
;MMHRSLLRSGSAVATRVSPRCATPAAGVRHFRKSAPTKWTENKELSGLAGIIEAFRYFTFVGIAADNATFSTKLQHLSSMGLMALVPVAFVLSPSPLAMPVDLALGAILPIHAHIGMNNVISDYVPKRMRTLARVSWLGVTAVMFLGLLRVNIEGPGLTECVKTVWRESPNKKAQA
;
A
#
# COMPACT_ATOMS: atom_id res chain seq x y z
N MET A 1 -36.91 54.70 -46.26
CA MET A 1 -36.52 56.09 -45.93
C MET A 1 -36.75 56.27 -44.44
N MET A 2 -35.82 56.57 -43.52
CA MET A 2 -34.43 57.02 -43.53
C MET A 2 -33.77 56.48 -42.24
N HIS A 3 -32.79 55.57 -42.35
CA HIS A 3 -31.39 55.73 -41.93
C HIS A 3 -31.08 56.88 -40.95
N ARG A 4 -30.64 56.54 -39.72
CA ARG A 4 -29.77 57.40 -38.90
C ARG A 4 -28.64 56.57 -38.28
N SER A 5 -27.52 56.62 -38.99
CA SER A 5 -26.16 56.37 -38.52
C SER A 5 -25.62 57.63 -37.84
N LEU A 6 -25.00 57.49 -36.67
CA LEU A 6 -23.97 58.37 -36.09
C LEU A 6 -23.07 57.47 -35.21
N LEU A 7 -22.03 56.82 -35.74
CA LEU A 7 -20.66 57.34 -35.85
C LEU A 7 -20.23 58.21 -34.67
N ARG A 8 -19.61 57.59 -33.66
CA ARG A 8 -18.62 58.25 -32.80
C ARG A 8 -17.26 57.63 -33.08
N SER A 9 -16.52 58.32 -33.96
CA SER A 9 -15.09 58.15 -34.22
C SER A 9 -14.29 58.77 -33.08
N GLY A 10 -13.18 58.12 -32.71
CA GLY A 10 -12.22 58.58 -31.72
C GLY A 10 -11.02 57.64 -31.59
N SER A 11 -10.11 57.73 -32.56
CA SER A 11 -8.68 57.31 -32.52
C SER A 11 -7.99 57.85 -31.25
N ALA A 12 -6.90 57.36 -30.67
CA ALA A 12 -5.86 56.34 -30.91
C ALA A 12 -5.33 55.98 -29.49
N VAL A 13 -4.63 54.88 -29.21
CA VAL A 13 -3.22 54.62 -29.54
C VAL A 13 -3.00 53.12 -29.35
N ALA A 14 -2.83 52.41 -30.46
CA ALA A 14 -2.28 51.07 -30.45
C ALA A 14 -0.75 51.20 -30.44
N THR A 15 -0.12 50.95 -29.30
CA THR A 15 1.34 50.82 -29.24
C THR A 15 1.72 49.51 -29.92
N ARG A 16 1.99 49.57 -31.23
CA ARG A 16 2.72 48.53 -31.97
C ARG A 16 4.09 48.38 -31.32
N VAL A 17 4.26 47.35 -30.51
CA VAL A 17 5.60 46.83 -30.22
C VAL A 17 5.98 45.95 -31.40
N SER A 18 6.91 46.45 -32.21
CA SER A 18 7.52 45.73 -33.33
C SER A 18 8.10 44.39 -32.88
N PRO A 19 8.04 43.32 -33.70
CA PRO A 19 8.73 42.08 -33.39
C PRO A 19 10.22 42.30 -33.63
N ARG A 20 10.95 42.66 -32.57
CA ARG A 20 12.40 42.70 -32.63
C ARG A 20 12.89 41.26 -32.51
N CYS A 21 13.31 40.70 -33.64
CA CYS A 21 14.14 39.52 -33.70
C CYS A 21 15.37 39.75 -32.81
N ALA A 22 15.38 39.15 -31.63
CA ALA A 22 16.50 39.11 -30.71
C ALA A 22 16.53 37.71 -30.11
N THR A 23 17.46 36.91 -30.63
CA THR A 23 18.11 35.72 -30.04
C THR A 23 17.22 34.67 -29.35
N PRO A 24 17.36 33.36 -29.67
CA PRO A 24 16.87 32.32 -28.78
C PRO A 24 17.76 32.37 -27.54
N ALA A 25 17.43 33.23 -26.58
CA ALA A 25 17.88 33.05 -25.22
C ALA A 25 17.40 31.64 -24.89
N ALA A 26 18.35 30.72 -24.78
CA ALA A 26 18.14 29.37 -24.33
C ALA A 26 17.39 29.50 -23.01
N GLY A 27 16.06 29.41 -23.10
CA GLY A 27 15.18 29.33 -21.97
C GLY A 27 15.48 28.00 -21.35
N VAL A 28 16.55 27.95 -20.55
CA VAL A 28 16.68 27.00 -19.46
C VAL A 28 15.32 27.07 -18.82
N ARG A 29 14.52 26.02 -19.02
CA ARG A 29 13.22 25.91 -18.40
C ARG A 29 13.53 26.00 -16.92
N HIS A 30 13.41 27.19 -16.34
CA HIS A 30 13.54 27.36 -14.91
C HIS A 30 12.59 26.33 -14.34
N PHE A 31 13.14 25.44 -13.50
CA PHE A 31 12.35 24.47 -12.76
C PHE A 31 11.24 25.28 -12.12
N ARG A 32 10.03 25.19 -12.69
CA ARG A 32 8.90 25.97 -12.21
C ARG A 32 8.78 25.48 -10.78
N LYS A 33 9.12 26.32 -9.81
CA LYS A 33 8.68 26.15 -8.43
C LYS A 33 7.17 26.35 -8.46
N SER A 34 6.45 25.46 -9.15
CA SER A 34 5.07 25.18 -8.78
C SER A 34 5.16 24.94 -7.28
N ALA A 35 4.31 25.63 -6.51
CA ALA A 35 4.09 25.27 -5.12
C ALA A 35 4.14 23.75 -5.06
N PRO A 36 5.01 23.15 -4.20
CA PRO A 36 5.20 21.71 -4.20
C PRO A 36 3.80 21.12 -4.27
N THR A 37 3.50 20.33 -5.31
CA THR A 37 2.19 19.68 -5.42
C THR A 37 1.98 19.12 -4.04
N LYS A 38 1.04 19.69 -3.28
CA LYS A 38 0.94 19.48 -1.84
C LYS A 38 0.82 17.98 -1.71
N TRP A 39 1.94 17.32 -1.46
CA TRP A 39 2.02 15.88 -1.26
C TRP A 39 1.07 15.74 -0.13
N THR A 40 -0.10 15.16 -0.42
CA THR A 40 -1.28 15.15 0.44
C THR A 40 -0.75 14.99 1.85
N GLU A 41 -0.67 16.13 2.55
CA GLU A 41 -0.10 16.19 3.88
C GLU A 41 -1.22 15.56 4.65
N ASN A 42 -1.17 14.23 4.71
CA ASN A 42 -2.14 13.43 5.39
C ASN A 42 -2.05 13.98 6.79
N LYS A 43 -3.07 14.74 7.19
CA LYS A 43 -3.18 15.23 8.55
C LYS A 43 -2.96 14.01 9.40
N GLU A 44 -1.79 13.95 10.02
CA GLU A 44 -1.33 12.85 10.85
C GLU A 44 -2.47 12.59 11.84
N LEU A 45 -3.28 11.56 11.60
CA LEU A 45 -4.23 11.07 12.60
C LEU A 45 -3.36 10.41 13.67
N SER A 46 -2.78 11.24 14.51
CA SER A 46 -1.94 10.91 15.63
C SER A 46 -2.77 10.98 16.92
N GLY A 47 -2.39 10.20 17.92
CA GLY A 47 -3.09 10.13 19.21
C GLY A 47 -4.36 9.27 19.18
N LEU A 48 -5.30 9.57 20.08
CA LEU A 48 -6.50 8.77 20.33
C LEU A 48 -7.41 8.66 19.08
N ALA A 49 -7.45 9.69 18.24
CA ALA A 49 -8.19 9.65 16.98
C ALA A 49 -7.57 8.67 15.96
N GLY A 50 -6.24 8.53 15.95
CA GLY A 50 -5.54 7.52 15.16
C GLY A 50 -5.75 6.10 15.68
N ILE A 51 -5.86 5.92 17.01
CA ILE A 51 -6.16 4.63 17.65
C ILE A 51 -7.63 4.25 17.45
N ILE A 52 -8.56 5.20 17.57
CA ILE A 52 -9.99 4.98 17.34
C ILE A 52 -10.25 4.73 15.86
N GLU A 53 -9.60 5.45 14.94
CA GLU A 53 -9.65 5.12 13.51
C GLU A 53 -8.92 3.81 13.21
N ALA A 54 -7.82 3.45 13.88
CA ALA A 54 -7.16 2.14 13.75
C ALA A 54 -8.05 0.99 14.25
N PHE A 55 -8.80 1.19 15.34
CA PHE A 55 -9.81 0.26 15.83
C PHE A 55 -11.01 0.21 14.88
N ARG A 56 -11.47 1.35 14.35
CA ARG A 56 -12.46 1.42 13.26
C ARG A 56 -11.96 0.74 11.99
N TYR A 57 -10.65 0.75 11.73
CA TYR A 57 -9.95 0.04 10.66
C TYR A 57 -9.88 -1.46 10.88
N PHE A 58 -9.70 -1.88 12.13
CA PHE A 58 -9.68 -3.28 12.54
C PHE A 58 -11.08 -3.90 12.47
N THR A 59 -12.13 -3.10 12.73
CA THR A 59 -13.55 -3.53 12.62
C THR A 59 -14.19 -3.21 11.26
N PHE A 60 -13.65 -2.28 10.47
CA PHE A 60 -14.15 -1.85 9.16
C PHE A 60 -13.02 -1.32 8.26
N VAL A 61 -12.57 -2.17 7.36
CA VAL A 61 -11.27 -2.09 6.67
C VAL A 61 -11.21 -1.03 5.58
N GLY A 62 -10.17 -0.19 5.65
CA GLY A 62 -9.39 0.13 4.45
C GLY A 62 -9.86 1.25 3.52
N ILE A 63 -10.61 2.25 3.95
CA ILE A 63 -11.09 3.29 2.99
C ILE A 63 -10.01 4.37 2.68
N ALA A 64 -8.97 4.54 3.50
CA ALA A 64 -7.93 5.58 3.29
C ALA A 64 -6.58 5.27 4.00
N ALA A 65 -5.90 4.17 3.66
CA ALA A 65 -4.81 3.61 4.49
C ALA A 65 -3.41 4.04 4.03
N ASP A 66 -3.35 4.68 2.88
CA ASP A 66 -2.25 4.59 1.93
C ASP A 66 -1.00 5.36 2.39
N ASN A 67 -1.05 5.99 3.57
CA ASN A 67 0.05 6.80 4.09
C ASN A 67 -0.06 7.09 5.59
N ALA A 68 -0.74 6.24 6.38
CA ALA A 68 -0.75 6.41 7.82
C ALA A 68 0.63 6.01 8.39
N THR A 69 1.26 6.87 9.18
CA THR A 69 2.57 6.59 9.82
C THR A 69 2.57 5.28 10.60
N PHE A 70 1.43 4.91 11.17
CA PHE A 70 1.22 3.63 11.83
C PHE A 70 1.33 2.43 10.88
N SER A 71 0.68 2.48 9.71
CA SER A 71 0.72 1.39 8.70
C SER A 71 2.15 1.13 8.22
N THR A 72 2.90 2.21 7.94
CA THR A 72 4.31 2.11 7.56
C THR A 72 5.17 1.53 8.67
N LYS A 73 4.99 1.96 9.91
CA LYS A 73 5.71 1.40 11.08
C LYS A 73 5.39 -0.08 11.29
N LEU A 74 4.12 -0.47 11.16
CA LEU A 74 3.71 -1.88 11.23
C LEU A 74 4.30 -2.70 10.09
N GLN A 75 4.39 -2.14 8.88
CA GLN A 75 5.02 -2.82 7.76
C GLN A 75 6.50 -3.09 8.04
N HIS A 76 7.25 -2.10 8.54
CA HIS A 76 8.65 -2.30 8.91
C HIS A 76 8.81 -3.31 10.06
N LEU A 77 7.97 -3.20 11.10
CA LEU A 77 8.02 -4.12 12.23
C LEU A 77 7.72 -5.56 11.81
N SER A 78 6.70 -5.76 10.96
CA SER A 78 6.37 -7.09 10.43
C SER A 78 7.47 -7.63 9.52
N SER A 79 8.12 -6.81 8.68
CA SER A 79 9.29 -7.21 7.90
C SER A 79 10.44 -7.69 8.79
N MET A 80 10.77 -6.91 9.83
CA MET A 80 11.83 -7.28 10.79
C MET A 80 11.47 -8.54 11.57
N GLY A 81 10.20 -8.67 11.96
CA GLY A 81 9.66 -9.85 12.62
C GLY A 81 9.81 -11.09 11.76
N LEU A 82 9.39 -11.04 10.49
CA LEU A 82 9.55 -12.16 9.55
C LEU A 82 11.02 -12.50 9.29
N MET A 83 11.87 -11.48 9.12
CA MET A 83 13.32 -11.67 8.93
C MET A 83 13.94 -12.44 10.11
N ALA A 84 13.52 -12.17 11.34
CA ALA A 84 14.01 -12.87 12.53
C ALA A 84 13.34 -14.24 12.72
N LEU A 85 12.02 -14.34 12.51
CA LEU A 85 11.26 -15.55 12.78
C LEU A 85 11.57 -16.67 11.78
N VAL A 86 11.78 -16.37 10.49
CA VAL A 86 12.04 -17.40 9.48
C VAL A 86 13.27 -18.28 9.81
N PRO A 87 14.48 -17.74 10.12
CA PRO A 87 15.61 -18.58 10.49
C PRO A 87 15.39 -19.30 11.83
N VAL A 88 14.73 -18.67 12.80
CA VAL A 88 14.38 -19.30 14.08
C VAL A 88 13.45 -20.51 13.85
N ALA A 89 12.46 -20.35 12.99
CA ALA A 89 11.51 -21.39 12.60
C ALA A 89 12.22 -22.55 11.87
N PHE A 90 13.21 -22.24 11.04
CA PHE A 90 14.03 -23.25 10.37
C PHE A 90 14.86 -24.09 11.37
N VAL A 91 15.46 -23.47 12.38
CA VAL A 91 16.28 -24.20 13.38
C VAL A 91 15.42 -25.00 14.34
N LEU A 92 14.29 -24.46 14.79
CA LEU A 92 13.50 -25.08 15.86
C LEU A 92 12.64 -26.25 15.40
N SER A 93 12.25 -26.36 14.13
CA SER A 93 11.37 -27.46 13.70
C SER A 93 12.18 -28.73 13.30
N PRO A 94 11.72 -29.97 13.56
CA PRO A 94 10.55 -30.33 14.37
C PRO A 94 10.88 -30.26 15.87
N SER A 95 10.19 -29.39 16.61
CA SER A 95 10.19 -29.44 18.07
C SER A 95 8.92 -28.81 18.64
N PRO A 96 8.52 -29.14 19.88
CA PRO A 96 7.41 -28.47 20.56
C PRO A 96 7.61 -26.95 20.72
N LEU A 97 8.87 -26.49 20.71
CA LEU A 97 9.22 -25.07 20.78
C LEU A 97 8.92 -24.31 19.47
N ALA A 98 8.64 -25.03 18.37
CA ALA A 98 8.25 -24.42 17.12
C ALA A 98 6.80 -23.88 17.15
N MET A 99 5.92 -24.39 18.02
CA MET A 99 4.50 -24.00 18.03
C MET A 99 4.28 -22.49 18.30
N PRO A 100 4.93 -21.86 19.30
CA PRO A 100 4.82 -20.40 19.49
C PRO A 100 5.34 -19.60 18.30
N VAL A 101 6.39 -20.09 17.63
CA VAL A 101 6.98 -19.47 16.45
C VAL A 101 6.04 -19.60 15.25
N ASP A 102 5.40 -20.75 15.08
CA ASP A 102 4.40 -21.01 14.06
C ASP A 102 3.16 -20.14 14.26
N LEU A 103 2.70 -19.95 15.50
CA LEU A 103 1.62 -19.01 15.80
C LEU A 103 2.00 -17.56 15.48
N ALA A 104 3.21 -17.14 15.85
CA ALA A 104 3.72 -15.80 15.52
C ALA A 104 3.81 -15.59 14.01
N LEU A 105 4.36 -16.56 13.27
CA LEU A 105 4.39 -16.55 11.81
C LEU A 105 2.98 -16.52 11.21
N GLY A 106 2.06 -17.31 11.75
CA GLY A 106 0.66 -17.38 11.32
C GLY A 106 -0.10 -16.05 11.47
N ALA A 107 0.31 -15.19 12.40
CA ALA A 107 -0.26 -13.86 12.58
C ALA A 107 0.49 -12.77 11.78
N ILE A 108 1.83 -12.77 11.83
CA ILE A 108 2.65 -11.71 11.21
C ILE A 108 2.62 -11.81 9.68
N LEU A 109 2.60 -13.02 9.10
CA LEU A 109 2.55 -13.21 7.65
C LEU A 109 1.30 -12.56 7.02
N PRO A 110 0.05 -12.84 7.48
CA PRO A 110 -1.13 -12.16 6.97
C PRO A 110 -1.08 -10.64 7.14
N ILE A 111 -0.58 -10.13 8.28
CA ILE A 111 -0.48 -8.68 8.52
C ILE A 111 0.45 -8.02 7.48
N HIS A 112 1.65 -8.59 7.30
CA HIS A 112 2.64 -8.09 6.34
C HIS A 112 2.10 -8.12 4.90
N ALA A 113 1.49 -9.23 4.50
CA ALA A 113 0.88 -9.40 3.18
C ALA A 113 -0.31 -8.45 2.98
N HIS A 114 -1.11 -8.22 4.02
CA HIS A 114 -2.28 -7.35 3.96
C HIS A 114 -1.89 -5.90 3.69
N ILE A 115 -0.95 -5.36 4.46
CA ILE A 115 -0.48 -3.98 4.29
C ILE A 115 0.23 -3.83 2.94
N GLY A 116 1.12 -4.76 2.59
CA GLY A 116 1.84 -4.74 1.32
C GLY A 116 0.91 -4.71 0.10
N MET A 117 -0.11 -5.56 0.06
CA MET A 117 -1.06 -5.59 -1.06
C MET A 117 -1.97 -4.36 -1.09
N ASN A 118 -2.34 -3.77 0.06
CA ASN A 118 -3.07 -2.51 0.07
C ASN A 118 -2.28 -1.37 -0.60
N ASN A 119 -0.94 -1.38 -0.50
CA ASN A 119 -0.10 -0.44 -1.24
C ASN A 119 -0.16 -0.71 -2.75
N VAL A 120 -0.04 -1.97 -3.17
CA VAL A 120 -0.20 -2.38 -4.59
C VAL A 120 -1.56 -1.98 -5.15
N ILE A 121 -2.64 -2.21 -4.40
CA ILE A 121 -4.00 -1.79 -4.79
C ILE A 121 -4.07 -0.26 -4.97
N SER A 122 -3.37 0.48 -4.12
CA SER A 122 -3.36 1.95 -4.18
C SER A 122 -2.62 2.48 -5.41
N ASP A 123 -1.58 1.78 -5.84
CA ASP A 123 -0.76 2.14 -7.00
C ASP A 123 -1.45 1.80 -8.33
N TYR A 124 -2.11 0.63 -8.42
CA TYR A 124 -2.57 0.09 -9.70
C TYR A 124 -4.09 0.04 -9.88
N VAL A 125 -4.88 0.07 -8.80
CA VAL A 125 -6.35 -0.02 -8.93
C VAL A 125 -6.98 1.37 -9.11
N PRO A 126 -7.80 1.56 -10.17
CA PRO A 126 -8.53 2.81 -10.38
C PRO A 126 -9.37 3.18 -9.16
N LYS A 127 -9.43 4.48 -8.83
CA LYS A 127 -10.11 5.00 -7.63
C LYS A 127 -11.55 4.49 -7.46
N ARG A 128 -12.27 4.29 -8.58
CA ARG A 128 -13.66 3.80 -8.59
C ARG A 128 -13.83 2.36 -8.10
N MET A 129 -12.80 1.52 -8.28
CA MET A 129 -12.83 0.10 -7.91
C MET A 129 -12.01 -0.21 -6.65
N ARG A 130 -11.30 0.78 -6.12
CA ARG A 130 -10.33 0.61 -5.03
C ARG A 130 -10.97 0.05 -3.76
N THR A 131 -12.14 0.56 -3.37
CA THR A 131 -12.86 0.07 -2.19
C THR A 131 -13.24 -1.39 -2.33
N LEU A 132 -13.79 -1.79 -3.49
CA LEU A 132 -14.14 -3.18 -3.77
C LEU A 132 -12.90 -4.08 -3.72
N ALA A 133 -11.78 -3.65 -4.33
CA ALA A 133 -10.53 -4.39 -4.29
C ALA A 133 -10.03 -4.60 -2.85
N ARG A 134 -10.05 -3.57 -2.01
CA ARG A 134 -9.61 -3.67 -0.60
C ARG A 134 -10.51 -4.57 0.25
N VAL A 135 -11.83 -4.48 0.06
CA VAL A 135 -12.77 -5.37 0.76
C VAL A 135 -12.58 -6.82 0.31
N SER A 136 -12.39 -7.05 -0.99
CA SER A 136 -12.11 -8.40 -1.50
C SER A 136 -10.80 -8.96 -0.94
N TRP A 137 -9.77 -8.11 -0.86
CA TRP A 137 -8.48 -8.48 -0.30
C TRP A 137 -8.52 -8.74 1.20
N LEU A 138 -9.37 -8.01 1.93
CA LEU A 138 -9.65 -8.33 3.32
C LEU A 138 -10.21 -9.75 3.46
N GLY A 139 -11.18 -10.12 2.62
CA GLY A 139 -11.75 -11.47 2.62
C GLY A 139 -10.66 -12.52 2.44
N VAL A 140 -9.77 -12.33 1.46
CA VAL A 140 -8.61 -13.20 1.22
C VAL A 140 -7.70 -13.28 2.44
N THR A 141 -7.42 -12.15 3.08
CA THR A 141 -6.55 -12.09 4.26
C THR A 141 -7.19 -12.80 5.46
N ALA A 142 -8.49 -12.65 5.67
CA ALA A 142 -9.21 -13.32 6.75
C ALA A 142 -9.21 -14.84 6.56
N VAL A 143 -9.46 -15.31 5.33
CA VAL A 143 -9.36 -16.74 4.98
C VAL A 143 -7.94 -17.25 5.20
N MET A 144 -6.92 -16.51 4.77
CA MET A 144 -5.51 -16.85 5.02
C MET A 144 -5.24 -16.97 6.52
N PHE A 145 -5.59 -15.97 7.33
CA PHE A 145 -5.36 -15.98 8.77
C PHE A 145 -6.03 -17.16 9.46
N LEU A 146 -7.32 -17.41 9.17
CA LEU A 146 -8.05 -18.55 9.73
C LEU A 146 -7.46 -19.90 9.28
N GLY A 147 -7.04 -20.01 8.03
CA GLY A 147 -6.39 -21.21 7.51
C GLY A 147 -5.06 -21.49 8.21
N LEU A 148 -4.20 -20.48 8.37
CA LEU A 148 -2.93 -20.61 9.08
C LEU A 148 -3.13 -20.92 10.57
N LEU A 149 -4.11 -20.27 11.21
CA LEU A 149 -4.46 -20.55 12.61
C LEU A 149 -4.94 -21.99 12.78
N ARG A 150 -5.79 -22.48 11.88
CA ARG A 150 -6.29 -23.86 11.88
C ARG A 150 -5.18 -24.88 11.74
N VAL A 151 -4.21 -24.63 10.84
CA VAL A 151 -3.02 -25.48 10.64
C VAL A 151 -2.13 -25.52 11.89
N ASN A 152 -2.05 -24.41 12.63
CA ASN A 152 -1.24 -24.34 13.85
C ASN A 152 -1.88 -24.97 15.08
N ILE A 153 -3.21 -24.86 15.23
CA ILE A 153 -3.91 -25.40 16.42
C ILE A 153 -4.17 -26.89 16.28
N GLU A 154 -4.59 -27.32 15.09
CA GLU A 154 -5.09 -28.68 14.88
C GLU A 154 -4.25 -29.50 13.90
N GLY A 155 -3.34 -28.85 13.18
CA GLY A 155 -2.39 -29.50 12.27
C GLY A 155 -1.00 -29.65 12.89
N PRO A 156 -0.01 -30.09 12.09
CA PRO A 156 1.37 -30.26 12.52
C PRO A 156 2.15 -28.94 12.69
N GLY A 157 1.54 -27.78 12.43
CA GLY A 157 2.21 -26.47 12.43
C GLY A 157 2.74 -26.06 11.06
N LEU A 158 2.90 -24.75 10.85
CA LEU A 158 3.31 -24.18 9.56
C LEU A 158 4.71 -24.66 9.13
N THR A 159 5.68 -24.64 10.04
CA THR A 159 7.06 -25.04 9.73
C THR A 159 7.18 -26.50 9.33
N GLU A 160 6.50 -27.42 10.02
CA GLU A 160 6.49 -28.83 9.63
C GLU A 160 5.72 -29.08 8.34
N CYS A 161 4.60 -28.37 8.10
CA CYS A 161 3.93 -28.40 6.79
C CYS A 161 4.91 -28.02 5.68
N VAL A 162 5.70 -26.96 5.87
CA VAL A 162 6.71 -26.55 4.89
C VAL A 162 7.80 -27.61 4.76
N LYS A 163 8.40 -28.10 5.85
CA LYS A 163 9.49 -29.08 5.76
C LYS A 163 9.06 -30.42 5.18
N THR A 164 7.82 -30.85 5.40
CA THR A 164 7.29 -32.09 4.82
C THR A 164 7.17 -32.00 3.30
N VAL A 165 6.89 -30.82 2.74
CA VAL A 165 6.93 -30.58 1.28
C VAL A 165 8.34 -30.77 0.71
N TRP A 166 9.39 -30.46 1.48
CA TRP A 166 10.79 -30.60 1.07
C TRP A 166 11.42 -31.97 1.41
N ARG A 167 10.78 -32.80 2.24
CA ARG A 167 11.25 -34.15 2.57
C ARG A 167 10.76 -35.13 1.51
N GLU A 168 11.50 -36.21 1.28
CA GLU A 168 11.00 -37.29 0.44
C GLU A 168 9.72 -37.90 1.04
N SER A 169 8.79 -38.28 0.16
CA SER A 169 7.57 -38.97 0.59
C SER A 169 7.92 -40.25 1.34
N PRO A 170 7.35 -40.49 2.53
CA PRO A 170 7.57 -41.74 3.27
C PRO A 170 7.19 -42.97 2.44
N ASN A 171 6.24 -42.85 1.50
CA ASN A 171 5.82 -43.93 0.61
C ASN A 171 6.92 -44.37 -0.37
N LYS A 172 7.84 -43.47 -0.73
CA LYS A 172 8.97 -43.80 -1.63
C LYS A 172 9.99 -44.72 -0.94
N LYS A 173 10.20 -44.55 0.37
CA LYS A 173 11.10 -45.41 1.16
C LYS A 173 10.51 -46.79 1.48
N ALA A 174 9.18 -46.90 1.50
CA ALA A 174 8.51 -48.18 1.72
C ALA A 174 8.50 -49.09 0.48
N GLN A 175 8.86 -48.56 -0.70
CA GLN A 175 8.89 -49.28 -1.97
C GLN A 175 10.32 -49.61 -2.46
N ALA A 176 11.34 -49.17 -1.72
CA ALA A 176 12.76 -49.39 -2.01
C ALA A 176 13.36 -50.37 -0.98
#